data_AF-A0A8J3YR53-F1
#
_entry.id   AF-A0A8J3YR53-F1
#
_cell.length_a   1.000
_cell.length_b   1.000
_cell.length_c   1.000
_cell.angle_alpha   90.00
_cell.angle_beta   90.00
_cell.angle_gamma   90.00
#
_symmetry.space_group_name_H-M   'P 1'
#
loop_
_entity.id
_entity.type
_entity.pdbx_description
1 polymer ?
#
loop_
_entity_poly.entity_id
_entity_poly.type
_entity_poly.pdbx_seq_one_letter_code
_entity_poly.pdbx_strand_id
1 'polypeptide(L)'
;MRKRYVLTAGTAAAVILGGVLAAPFASASEVPGSSSRASAREGAFQRWLEFWRDRRDDAGNGGQDSGGETDPGTGTGTQPGTGEESGGGQAAGCTDVHFVFARGTGEPAGLGSVGGLLDRALRDAVGDRSYSSRAVDYAAAADQRSAGPGATDMSNHIKEVAARCSATKFVIGGYSQGASVTDIAIGLRVGRTTGETIPTALAPRVAAVVVYGNPLGIGRQTIETASELYGPKAKSFCATGDPVCGGGGNFAAHLAYLRNGDVGLGAEFAAGKL
;
A
#
# COMPACT_ATOMS: atom_id res chain seq x y z
N MET A 1 -39.64 -14.35 -17.48
CA MET A 1 -39.78 -15.30 -18.60
C MET A 1 -38.57 -16.24 -18.60
N ARG A 2 -38.78 -17.53 -18.33
CA ARG A 2 -37.69 -18.53 -18.25
C ARG A 2 -37.28 -18.96 -19.67
N LYS A 3 -36.01 -18.79 -20.06
CA LYS A 3 -35.49 -19.34 -21.32
C LYS A 3 -34.90 -20.73 -21.06
N ARG A 4 -35.43 -21.73 -21.77
CA ARG A 4 -34.96 -23.11 -21.82
C ARG A 4 -33.79 -23.20 -22.81
N TYR A 5 -32.73 -23.92 -22.47
CA TYR A 5 -31.70 -24.36 -23.41
C TYR A 5 -32.01 -25.80 -23.83
N VAL A 6 -31.98 -26.06 -25.13
CA VAL A 6 -32.11 -27.40 -25.72
C VAL A 6 -30.70 -27.92 -26.00
N LEU A 7 -30.29 -29.00 -25.32
CA LEU A 7 -29.15 -29.81 -25.74
C LEU A 7 -29.68 -30.91 -26.66
N THR A 8 -29.23 -30.92 -27.91
CA THR A 8 -29.35 -32.08 -28.80
C THR A 8 -28.08 -32.92 -28.71
N ALA A 9 -28.18 -34.12 -28.16
CA ALA A 9 -27.14 -35.14 -28.19
C ALA A 9 -27.23 -35.91 -29.53
N GLY A 10 -26.18 -35.84 -30.33
CA GLY A 10 -26.02 -36.64 -31.54
C GLY A 10 -25.05 -37.80 -31.28
N THR A 11 -25.58 -39.03 -31.28
CA THR A 11 -24.84 -40.29 -31.30
C THR A 11 -24.34 -40.57 -32.73
N ALA A 12 -23.03 -40.81 -32.93
CA ALA A 12 -22.53 -41.83 -33.87
C ALA A 12 -21.01 -42.04 -33.81
N ALA A 13 -20.64 -43.31 -33.58
CA ALA A 13 -19.52 -44.07 -34.13
C ALA A 13 -18.08 -43.56 -33.97
N ALA A 14 -17.36 -44.25 -33.06
CA ALA A 14 -15.92 -44.34 -33.07
C ALA A 14 -15.44 -45.15 -34.29
N VAL A 15 -14.52 -44.56 -35.07
CA VAL A 15 -13.58 -45.30 -35.92
C VAL A 15 -12.19 -44.95 -35.40
N ILE A 16 -11.51 -45.96 -34.85
CA ILE A 16 -10.12 -45.85 -34.41
C ILE A 16 -9.24 -46.17 -35.62
N LEU A 17 -8.53 -45.15 -36.13
CA LEU A 17 -7.27 -45.31 -36.84
C LEU A 17 -6.38 -44.10 -36.50
N GLY A 18 -5.16 -44.40 -36.08
CA GLY A 18 -4.26 -43.49 -35.37
C GLY A 18 -3.93 -42.19 -36.10
N GLY A 19 -3.77 -41.13 -35.30
CA GLY A 19 -3.28 -39.83 -35.75
C GLY A 19 -3.68 -38.74 -34.75
N VAL A 20 -2.70 -38.08 -34.16
CA VAL A 20 -2.87 -36.96 -33.22
C VAL A 20 -3.68 -35.85 -33.89
N LEU A 21 -4.85 -35.51 -33.34
CA LEU A 21 -5.68 -34.39 -33.77
C LEU A 21 -5.73 -33.34 -32.66
N ALA A 22 -5.16 -32.18 -32.96
CA ALA A 22 -5.26 -30.97 -32.17
C ALA A 22 -6.72 -30.47 -32.11
N ALA A 23 -7.16 -30.06 -30.92
CA ALA A 23 -8.45 -29.39 -30.74
C ALA A 23 -8.45 -28.00 -31.42
N PRO A 24 -9.55 -27.56 -32.04
CA PRO A 24 -9.64 -26.21 -32.58
C PRO A 24 -9.85 -25.19 -31.45
N PHE A 25 -9.05 -24.12 -31.47
CA PHE A 25 -9.28 -22.92 -30.68
C PHE A 25 -10.60 -22.28 -31.09
N ALA A 26 -11.54 -22.17 -30.16
CA ALA A 26 -12.69 -21.28 -30.30
C ALA A 26 -12.21 -19.82 -30.14
N SER A 27 -12.26 -19.05 -31.23
CA SER A 27 -12.05 -17.60 -31.20
C SER A 27 -13.22 -16.93 -30.48
N ALA A 28 -12.94 -16.30 -29.34
CA ALA A 28 -13.86 -15.36 -28.72
C ALA A 28 -13.63 -13.97 -29.36
N SER A 29 -14.63 -13.46 -30.06
CA SER A 29 -14.65 -12.09 -30.60
C SER A 29 -14.86 -11.06 -29.49
N GLU A 30 -14.02 -10.02 -29.48
CA GLU A 30 -14.00 -8.93 -28.50
C GLU A 30 -15.22 -7.99 -28.60
N VAL A 31 -15.64 -7.47 -27.45
CA VAL A 31 -16.67 -6.43 -27.32
C VAL A 31 -16.03 -5.05 -27.59
N PRO A 32 -16.54 -4.22 -28.52
CA PRO A 32 -15.98 -2.90 -28.78
C PRO A 32 -16.32 -1.95 -27.63
N GLY A 33 -15.30 -1.49 -26.88
CA GLY A 33 -15.45 -0.47 -25.83
C GLY A 33 -14.60 -0.65 -24.58
N SER A 34 -14.03 -1.84 -24.34
CA SER A 34 -13.09 -2.09 -23.23
C SER A 34 -11.65 -1.65 -23.55
N SER A 35 -11.31 -1.55 -24.84
CA SER A 35 -9.96 -1.29 -25.33
C SER A 35 -9.45 0.13 -25.12
N SER A 36 -10.32 1.14 -25.05
CA SER A 36 -9.91 2.56 -24.95
C SER A 36 -9.45 2.97 -23.55
N ARG A 37 -10.05 2.39 -22.49
CA ARG A 37 -9.58 2.61 -21.10
C ARG A 37 -8.39 1.72 -20.76
N ALA A 38 -8.32 0.53 -21.36
CA ALA A 38 -7.15 -0.35 -21.25
C ALA A 38 -5.93 0.26 -21.95
N SER A 39 -6.09 0.85 -23.15
CA SER A 39 -5.01 1.51 -23.88
C SER A 39 -4.54 2.82 -23.23
N ALA A 40 -5.45 3.59 -22.61
CA ALA A 40 -5.08 4.78 -21.84
C ALA A 40 -4.27 4.43 -20.58
N ARG A 41 -4.62 3.32 -19.90
CA ARG A 41 -3.88 2.80 -18.74
C ARG A 41 -2.52 2.22 -19.14
N GLU A 42 -2.46 1.49 -20.25
CA GLU A 42 -1.20 0.99 -20.83
C GLU A 42 -0.27 2.15 -21.24
N GLY A 43 -0.80 3.22 -21.82
CA GLY A 43 0.01 4.39 -22.22
C GLY A 43 0.59 5.17 -21.04
N ALA A 44 -0.15 5.32 -19.93
CA ALA A 44 0.35 5.96 -18.72
C ALA A 44 1.46 5.14 -18.05
N PHE A 45 1.32 3.82 -18.14
CA PHE A 45 2.25 2.83 -17.63
C PHE A 45 3.55 2.73 -18.45
N GLN A 46 3.47 2.75 -19.77
CA GLN A 46 4.65 2.78 -20.65
C GLN A 46 5.45 4.08 -20.51
N ARG A 47 4.77 5.24 -20.41
CA ARG A 47 5.43 6.52 -20.10
C ARG A 47 6.10 6.54 -18.73
N TRP A 48 5.53 5.80 -17.77
CA TRP A 48 6.11 5.60 -16.44
C TRP A 48 7.36 4.70 -16.48
N LEU A 49 7.36 3.66 -17.32
CA LEU A 49 8.55 2.80 -17.56
C LEU A 49 9.70 3.58 -18.22
N GLU A 50 9.39 4.42 -19.19
CA GLU A 50 10.36 5.29 -19.87
C GLU A 50 10.98 6.33 -18.91
N PHE A 51 10.18 6.94 -18.04
CA PHE A 51 10.64 7.88 -17.02
C PHE A 51 11.67 7.31 -16.04
N TRP A 52 11.54 6.03 -15.66
CA TRP A 52 12.51 5.35 -14.80
C TRP A 52 13.72 4.82 -15.57
N ARG A 53 13.57 4.54 -16.88
CA ARG A 53 14.71 4.17 -17.73
C ARG A 53 15.72 5.31 -17.84
N ASP A 54 15.25 6.54 -18.04
CA ASP A 54 16.12 7.71 -18.26
C ASP A 54 16.86 8.19 -17.00
N ARG A 55 16.38 7.87 -15.79
CA ARG A 55 17.05 8.27 -14.52
C ARG A 55 18.14 7.32 -14.03
N ARG A 56 18.34 6.16 -14.67
CA ARG A 56 19.49 5.30 -14.37
C ARG A 56 20.82 5.96 -14.71
N ASP A 57 20.81 6.94 -15.61
CA ASP A 57 22.02 7.58 -16.12
C ASP A 57 22.48 8.78 -15.25
N ASP A 58 21.62 9.28 -14.35
CA ASP A 58 21.91 10.46 -13.51
C ASP A 58 22.34 10.14 -12.07
N ALA A 59 22.25 8.89 -11.61
CA ALA A 59 22.48 8.50 -10.22
C ALA A 59 23.96 8.38 -9.80
N GLY A 60 24.88 9.01 -10.52
CA GLY A 60 26.31 8.94 -10.27
C GLY A 60 27.02 10.28 -10.26
N ASN A 61 26.69 11.22 -9.34
CA ASN A 61 27.67 12.21 -8.86
C ASN A 61 27.17 13.04 -7.65
N GLY A 62 27.93 13.02 -6.54
CA GLY A 62 28.11 14.09 -5.53
C GLY A 62 26.90 14.59 -4.73
N GLY A 63 26.98 15.02 -3.48
CA GLY A 63 28.11 15.46 -2.65
C GLY A 63 27.52 16.34 -1.53
N GLN A 64 28.16 16.29 -0.37
CA GLN A 64 27.77 16.89 0.92
C GLN A 64 27.71 18.43 0.90
N ASP A 65 26.94 19.02 1.81
CA ASP A 65 27.47 20.06 2.71
C ASP A 65 26.55 20.36 3.89
N SER A 66 27.20 20.72 5.00
CA SER A 66 26.72 20.77 6.38
C SER A 66 26.82 22.17 6.99
N GLY A 67 25.93 22.45 7.95
CA GLY A 67 25.99 23.58 8.91
C GLY A 67 24.56 23.89 9.39
N GLY A 68 24.17 23.98 10.66
CA GLY A 68 24.89 24.08 11.93
C GLY A 68 24.53 25.42 12.58
N GLU A 69 23.58 25.47 13.53
CA GLU A 69 23.59 26.45 14.65
C GLU A 69 22.54 26.17 15.75
N THR A 70 23.10 26.14 16.97
CA THR A 70 22.71 26.31 18.39
C THR A 70 21.31 26.72 18.92
N ASP A 71 21.01 26.10 20.08
CA ASP A 71 20.11 26.30 21.27
C ASP A 71 20.01 27.76 21.84
N PRO A 72 19.27 28.12 22.95
CA PRO A 72 18.47 27.32 23.93
C PRO A 72 17.15 27.93 24.46
N GLY A 73 16.42 27.22 25.33
CA GLY A 73 15.34 27.83 26.13
C GLY A 73 14.60 26.91 27.12
N THR A 74 15.10 26.85 28.35
CA THR A 74 14.54 26.16 29.53
C THR A 74 13.30 26.85 30.11
N GLY A 75 12.30 26.08 30.57
CA GLY A 75 11.15 26.58 31.32
C GLY A 75 10.50 25.49 32.18
N THR A 76 10.53 25.68 33.49
CA THR A 76 10.18 24.78 34.60
C THR A 76 8.68 24.72 34.92
N GLY A 77 8.17 23.61 35.50
CA GLY A 77 7.06 23.67 36.47
C GLY A 77 6.05 22.51 36.56
N THR A 78 6.32 21.57 37.49
CA THR A 78 5.41 21.00 38.51
C THR A 78 4.22 20.06 38.15
N GLN A 79 4.34 18.83 38.69
CA GLN A 79 3.40 17.70 38.94
C GLN A 79 2.12 18.05 39.78
N PRO A 80 1.29 17.07 40.24
CA PRO A 80 0.57 16.01 39.53
C PRO A 80 -0.94 16.02 39.93
N GLY A 81 -1.84 15.73 38.99
CA GLY A 81 -3.27 15.56 39.29
C GLY A 81 -3.68 14.10 39.21
N THR A 82 -3.95 13.48 40.36
CA THR A 82 -4.66 12.19 40.47
C THR A 82 -6.13 12.39 40.07
N GLY A 83 -6.55 11.77 38.99
CA GLY A 83 -7.93 11.71 38.53
C GLY A 83 -8.18 10.35 37.90
N GLU A 84 -9.23 9.69 38.35
CA GLU A 84 -9.54 8.29 38.11
C GLU A 84 -9.58 7.91 36.62
N GLU A 85 -9.03 6.72 36.32
CA GLU A 85 -9.21 6.02 35.05
C GLU A 85 -10.70 5.71 34.85
N SER A 86 -11.40 6.63 34.18
CA SER A 86 -12.65 6.29 33.52
C SER A 86 -12.32 5.40 32.34
N GLY A 87 -12.77 4.14 32.40
CA GLY A 87 -12.76 3.23 31.26
C GLY A 87 -13.48 3.89 30.09
N GLY A 88 -12.70 4.45 29.16
CA GLY A 88 -13.19 5.25 28.06
C GLY A 88 -14.04 4.42 27.10
N GLY A 89 -15.36 4.48 27.26
CA GLY A 89 -16.28 4.03 26.23
C GLY A 89 -15.98 4.77 24.93
N GLN A 90 -15.74 4.01 23.85
CA GLN A 90 -15.56 4.57 22.51
C GLN A 90 -16.78 5.44 22.14
N ALA A 91 -16.52 6.61 21.54
CA ALA A 91 -17.60 7.39 20.94
C ALA A 91 -18.33 6.53 19.89
N ALA A 92 -19.65 6.73 19.75
CA ALA A 92 -20.44 6.01 18.76
C ALA A 92 -19.81 6.15 17.36
N GLY A 93 -19.57 5.02 16.68
CA GLY A 93 -18.95 4.99 15.35
C GLY A 93 -17.43 4.77 15.32
N CYS A 94 -16.76 4.63 16.46
CA CYS A 94 -15.37 4.17 16.51
C CYS A 94 -15.26 2.67 16.25
N THR A 95 -14.15 2.25 15.63
CA THR A 95 -13.82 0.82 15.43
C THR A 95 -12.56 0.46 16.19
N ASP A 96 -12.43 -0.81 16.58
CA ASP A 96 -11.24 -1.36 17.23
C ASP A 96 -10.02 -1.23 16.32
N VAL A 97 -10.22 -1.52 15.03
CA VAL A 97 -9.19 -1.45 13.99
C VAL A 97 -9.59 -0.44 12.93
N HIS A 98 -8.65 0.45 12.58
CA HIS A 98 -8.79 1.38 11.47
C HIS A 98 -7.62 1.25 10.50
N PHE A 99 -7.91 0.80 9.28
CA PHE A 99 -6.91 0.59 8.23
C PHE A 99 -6.76 1.81 7.31
N VAL A 100 -5.56 2.36 7.16
CA VAL A 100 -5.28 3.50 6.29
C VAL A 100 -4.26 3.12 5.23
N PHE A 101 -4.60 3.24 3.95
CA PHE A 101 -3.72 2.77 2.87
C PHE A 101 -3.54 3.79 1.75
N ALA A 102 -2.29 3.95 1.31
CA ALA A 102 -1.92 4.77 0.16
C ALA A 102 -1.71 3.91 -1.10
N ARG A 103 -2.51 4.18 -2.12
CA ARG A 103 -2.46 3.49 -3.42
C ARG A 103 -1.16 3.76 -4.19
N GLY A 104 -0.93 3.05 -5.29
CA GLY A 104 0.21 3.27 -6.18
C GLY A 104 0.01 4.40 -7.19
N THR A 105 1.11 4.77 -7.84
CA THR A 105 1.14 5.79 -8.92
C THR A 105 0.10 5.50 -9.99
N GLY A 106 -0.70 6.51 -10.35
CA GLY A 106 -1.68 6.45 -11.43
C GLY A 106 -2.95 5.65 -11.11
N GLU A 107 -3.05 5.05 -9.92
CA GLU A 107 -4.27 4.36 -9.53
C GLU A 107 -5.41 5.37 -9.29
N PRO A 108 -6.67 5.05 -9.66
CA PRO A 108 -7.82 5.90 -9.34
C PRO A 108 -7.99 6.09 -7.83
N ALA A 109 -8.66 7.17 -7.42
CA ALA A 109 -8.99 7.43 -6.02
C ALA A 109 -9.68 6.21 -5.36
N GLY A 110 -9.32 5.95 -4.10
CA GLY A 110 -9.65 4.72 -3.38
C GLY A 110 -8.40 3.98 -2.91
N LEU A 111 -8.58 2.76 -2.37
CA LEU A 111 -7.50 1.98 -1.76
C LEU A 111 -6.46 1.45 -2.78
N GLY A 112 -6.75 1.55 -4.07
CA GLY A 112 -5.93 0.92 -5.11
C GLY A 112 -6.10 -0.60 -5.14
N SER A 113 -5.40 -1.23 -6.07
CA SER A 113 -5.49 -2.67 -6.34
C SER A 113 -4.94 -3.52 -5.19
N VAL A 114 -3.74 -3.21 -4.71
CA VAL A 114 -3.12 -3.90 -3.56
C VAL A 114 -3.89 -3.60 -2.26
N GLY A 115 -4.20 -2.32 -2.02
CA GLY A 115 -4.90 -1.92 -0.79
C GLY A 115 -6.30 -2.50 -0.68
N GLY A 116 -7.04 -2.64 -1.79
CA GLY A 116 -8.36 -3.28 -1.79
C GLY A 116 -8.33 -4.79 -1.55
N LEU A 117 -7.24 -5.48 -1.92
CA LEU A 117 -7.05 -6.89 -1.54
C LEU A 117 -6.66 -7.01 -0.07
N LEU A 118 -5.76 -6.15 0.40
CA LEU A 118 -5.33 -6.13 1.80
C LEU A 118 -6.47 -5.76 2.76
N ASP A 119 -7.32 -4.79 2.41
CA ASP A 119 -8.51 -4.41 3.20
C ASP A 119 -9.43 -5.60 3.47
N ARG A 120 -9.74 -6.39 2.42
CA ARG A 120 -10.58 -7.58 2.55
C ARG A 120 -9.91 -8.66 3.40
N ALA A 121 -8.67 -9.00 3.08
CA ALA A 121 -7.93 -10.02 3.81
C ALA A 121 -7.74 -9.64 5.30
N LEU A 122 -7.46 -8.37 5.59
CA LEU A 122 -7.32 -7.89 6.96
C LEU A 122 -8.66 -7.87 7.69
N ARG A 123 -9.75 -7.44 7.04
CA ARG A 123 -11.10 -7.49 7.63
C ARG A 123 -11.48 -8.90 8.06
N ASP A 124 -11.12 -9.91 7.26
CA ASP A 124 -11.38 -11.30 7.60
C ASP A 124 -10.45 -11.79 8.72
N ALA A 125 -9.20 -11.30 8.78
CA ALA A 125 -8.20 -11.72 9.74
C ALA A 125 -8.34 -11.09 11.15
N VAL A 126 -9.09 -9.98 11.31
CA VAL A 126 -9.21 -9.31 12.61
C VAL A 126 -10.21 -9.95 13.57
N GLY A 127 -10.94 -10.98 13.16
CA GLY A 127 -11.90 -11.71 13.99
C GLY A 127 -13.12 -10.86 14.35
N ASP A 128 -13.57 -10.93 15.61
CA ASP A 128 -14.76 -10.22 16.09
C ASP A 128 -14.55 -8.71 16.32
N ARG A 129 -13.33 -8.21 16.11
CA ARG A 129 -12.99 -6.79 16.26
C ARG A 129 -13.70 -5.95 15.21
N SER A 130 -14.31 -4.86 15.63
CA SER A 130 -14.91 -3.89 14.71
C SER A 130 -13.84 -3.26 13.82
N TYR A 131 -14.15 -3.13 12.53
CA TYR A 131 -13.19 -2.77 11.49
C TYR A 131 -13.71 -1.66 10.59
N SER A 132 -12.84 -0.70 10.27
CA SER A 132 -13.09 0.27 9.21
C SER A 132 -11.81 0.56 8.43
N SER A 133 -11.95 1.16 7.24
CA SER A 133 -10.81 1.54 6.43
C SER A 133 -10.98 2.87 5.72
N ARG A 134 -9.85 3.46 5.33
CA ARG A 134 -9.76 4.70 4.56
C ARG A 134 -8.62 4.62 3.55
N ALA A 135 -8.90 5.10 2.34
CA ALA A 135 -7.88 5.42 1.38
C ALA A 135 -7.27 6.80 1.65
N VAL A 136 -5.95 6.91 1.56
CA VAL A 136 -5.26 8.21 1.57
C VAL A 136 -5.70 9.02 0.36
N ASP A 137 -6.14 10.25 0.62
CA ASP A 137 -6.56 11.19 -0.40
C ASP A 137 -5.37 12.03 -0.87
N TYR A 138 -4.84 11.65 -2.03
CA TYR A 138 -3.73 12.33 -2.66
C TYR A 138 -3.73 12.04 -4.17
N ALA A 139 -2.95 12.80 -4.93
CA ALA A 139 -2.99 12.73 -6.40
C ALA A 139 -2.54 11.39 -6.99
N ALA A 140 -1.64 10.66 -6.31
CA ALA A 140 -0.93 9.50 -6.88
C ALA A 140 -0.34 9.80 -8.27
N ALA A 141 0.19 11.01 -8.46
CA ALA A 141 0.70 11.44 -9.75
C ALA A 141 2.03 10.76 -10.06
N ALA A 142 2.43 10.72 -11.35
CA ALA A 142 3.74 10.18 -11.75
C ALA A 142 4.92 10.80 -10.98
N ASP A 143 4.77 12.06 -10.57
CA ASP A 143 5.74 12.75 -9.74
C ASP A 143 5.72 12.26 -8.28
N GLN A 144 6.87 11.77 -7.81
CA GLN A 144 7.09 11.33 -6.42
C GLN A 144 6.87 12.45 -5.38
N ARG A 145 6.86 13.73 -5.78
CA ARG A 145 6.46 14.83 -4.88
C ARG A 145 5.02 14.71 -4.40
N SER A 146 4.16 13.95 -5.09
CA SER A 146 2.81 13.67 -4.62
C SER A 146 2.76 12.82 -3.33
N ALA A 147 3.83 12.09 -3.01
CA ALA A 147 3.89 11.31 -1.77
C ALA A 147 3.89 12.20 -0.50
N GLY A 148 4.42 13.42 -0.58
CA GLY A 148 4.44 14.38 0.54
C GLY A 148 3.05 14.78 1.00
N PRO A 149 2.20 15.34 0.10
CA PRO A 149 0.79 15.59 0.40
C PRO A 149 0.03 14.36 0.87
N GLY A 150 0.32 13.17 0.32
CA GLY A 150 -0.31 11.93 0.80
C GLY A 150 0.11 11.55 2.23
N ALA A 151 1.36 11.78 2.59
CA ALA A 151 1.82 11.58 3.97
C ALA A 151 1.14 12.56 4.92
N THR A 152 1.00 13.81 4.49
CA THR A 152 0.24 14.82 5.24
C THR A 152 -1.21 14.41 5.46
N ASP A 153 -1.88 13.92 4.43
CA ASP A 153 -3.25 13.42 4.53
C ASP A 153 -3.37 12.21 5.48
N MET A 154 -2.49 11.21 5.33
CA MET A 154 -2.45 10.04 6.22
C MET A 154 -2.26 10.45 7.69
N SER A 155 -1.26 11.29 7.96
CA SER A 155 -0.92 11.78 9.30
C SER A 155 -2.05 12.60 9.92
N ASN A 156 -2.69 13.48 9.15
CA ASN A 156 -3.82 14.29 9.61
C ASN A 156 -5.03 13.42 9.96
N HIS A 157 -5.36 12.46 9.10
CA HIS A 157 -6.46 11.54 9.36
C HIS A 157 -6.24 10.69 10.61
N ILE A 158 -5.02 10.19 10.81
CA ILE A 158 -4.68 9.42 12.03
C ILE A 158 -4.82 10.29 13.27
N LYS A 159 -4.33 11.53 13.26
CA LYS A 159 -4.51 12.49 14.37
C LYS A 159 -6.00 12.73 14.67
N GLU A 160 -6.80 12.89 13.62
CA GLU A 160 -8.24 13.16 13.71
C GLU A 160 -9.01 11.97 14.31
N VAL A 161 -8.79 10.75 13.80
CA VAL A 161 -9.39 9.54 14.38
C VAL A 161 -8.88 9.30 15.79
N ALA A 162 -7.59 9.54 16.05
CA ALA A 162 -7.01 9.34 17.37
C ALA A 162 -7.64 10.26 18.43
N ALA A 163 -7.94 11.50 18.08
CA ALA A 163 -8.57 12.47 18.97
C ALA A 163 -10.03 12.09 19.31
N ARG A 164 -10.77 11.50 18.37
CA ARG A 164 -12.17 11.09 18.57
C ARG A 164 -12.34 9.70 19.19
N CYS A 165 -11.45 8.79 18.84
CA CYS A 165 -11.58 7.37 19.14
C CYS A 165 -10.34 6.88 19.88
N SER A 166 -10.20 7.19 21.17
CA SER A 166 -8.97 6.95 21.94
C SER A 166 -8.48 5.49 21.94
N ALA A 167 -9.40 4.52 21.85
CA ALA A 167 -9.07 3.08 21.87
C ALA A 167 -8.68 2.50 20.49
N THR A 168 -9.01 3.17 19.37
CA THR A 168 -8.77 2.65 18.02
C THR A 168 -7.28 2.40 17.76
N LYS A 169 -6.96 1.20 17.26
CA LYS A 169 -5.65 0.83 16.73
C LYS A 169 -5.61 1.03 15.23
N PHE A 170 -4.46 1.47 14.73
CA PHE A 170 -4.23 1.73 13.31
C PHE A 170 -3.40 0.62 12.69
N VAL A 171 -3.82 0.16 11.51
CA VAL A 171 -2.94 -0.51 10.56
C VAL A 171 -2.74 0.45 9.41
N ILE A 172 -1.48 0.73 9.06
CA ILE A 172 -1.17 1.64 7.96
C ILE A 172 -0.35 0.94 6.89
N GLY A 173 -0.42 1.42 5.66
CA GLY A 173 0.36 0.82 4.58
C GLY A 173 0.32 1.56 3.27
N GLY A 174 1.06 1.03 2.31
CA GLY A 174 1.08 1.59 0.98
C GLY A 174 1.77 0.70 -0.05
N TYR A 175 1.52 1.00 -1.32
CA TYR A 175 2.09 0.30 -2.47
C TYR A 175 2.86 1.27 -3.37
N SER A 176 4.08 0.93 -3.77
CA SER A 176 4.89 1.73 -4.70
C SER A 176 5.10 3.15 -4.16
N GLN A 177 4.69 4.21 -4.88
CA GLN A 177 4.66 5.58 -4.35
C GLN A 177 3.85 5.73 -3.05
N GLY A 178 2.79 4.93 -2.88
CA GLY A 178 2.04 4.88 -1.63
C GLY A 178 2.85 4.30 -0.46
N ALA A 179 3.82 3.43 -0.72
CA ALA A 179 4.76 3.01 0.33
C ALA A 179 5.60 4.21 0.79
N SER A 180 6.05 5.07 -0.12
CA SER A 180 6.73 6.32 0.22
C SER A 180 5.84 7.31 0.99
N VAL A 181 4.54 7.35 0.69
CA VAL A 181 3.57 8.08 1.54
C VAL A 181 3.64 7.57 2.98
N THR A 182 3.61 6.25 3.17
CA THR A 182 3.71 5.62 4.49
C THR A 182 5.05 5.91 5.15
N ASP A 183 6.17 5.78 4.43
CA ASP A 183 7.52 6.06 4.93
C ASP A 183 7.64 7.48 5.48
N ILE A 184 7.19 8.47 4.69
CA ILE A 184 7.20 9.88 5.11
C ILE A 184 6.28 10.08 6.31
N ALA A 185 5.08 9.48 6.31
CA ALA A 185 4.14 9.61 7.44
C ALA A 185 4.71 9.04 8.75
N ILE A 186 5.57 8.03 8.70
CA ILE A 186 6.25 7.49 9.89
C ILE A 186 7.60 8.16 10.21
N GLY A 187 7.96 9.22 9.46
CA GLY A 187 9.15 10.04 9.70
C GLY A 187 10.42 9.59 8.98
N LEU A 188 10.34 8.64 8.05
CA LEU A 188 11.46 8.25 7.19
C LEU A 188 11.59 9.22 6.01
N ARG A 189 12.84 9.43 5.55
CA ARG A 189 13.12 10.28 4.39
C ARG A 189 13.05 9.48 3.10
N VAL A 190 12.28 9.97 2.14
CA VAL A 190 12.24 9.44 0.77
C VAL A 190 12.63 10.54 -0.22
N GLY A 191 13.87 10.48 -0.69
CA GLY A 191 14.42 11.52 -1.57
C GLY A 191 14.35 12.90 -0.92
N ARG A 192 13.83 13.89 -1.68
CA ARG A 192 13.62 15.27 -1.21
C ARG A 192 12.15 15.59 -0.88
N THR A 193 11.27 14.60 -0.93
CA THR A 193 9.84 14.80 -0.68
C THR A 193 9.60 14.90 0.83
N THR A 194 8.80 15.89 1.24
CA THR A 194 8.45 16.13 2.64
C THR A 194 6.92 16.15 2.81
N GLY A 195 6.47 15.80 4.01
CA GLY A 195 5.06 15.81 4.41
C GLY A 195 4.95 15.77 5.94
N GLU A 196 3.75 15.94 6.46
CA GLU A 196 3.51 15.81 7.92
C GLU A 196 3.71 14.37 8.35
N THR A 197 4.19 14.20 9.58
CA THR A 197 4.39 12.90 10.21
C THR A 197 3.32 12.62 11.25
N ILE A 198 3.10 11.33 11.52
CA ILE A 198 2.32 10.87 12.65
C ILE A 198 3.11 11.25 13.91
N PRO A 199 2.53 12.02 14.85
CA PRO A 199 3.21 12.34 16.11
C PRO A 199 3.69 11.07 16.81
N THR A 200 4.90 11.09 17.35
CA THR A 200 5.51 9.93 18.02
C THR A 200 4.66 9.40 19.18
N ALA A 201 3.91 10.29 19.85
CA ALA A 201 2.94 9.92 20.89
C ALA A 201 1.79 9.02 20.39
N LEU A 202 1.46 9.05 19.09
CA LEU A 202 0.48 8.16 18.47
C LEU A 202 1.09 6.87 17.93
N ALA A 203 2.41 6.74 17.89
CA ALA A 203 3.04 5.52 17.40
C ALA A 203 2.59 4.26 18.15
N PRO A 204 2.41 4.22 19.49
CA PRO A 204 1.86 3.05 20.19
C PRO A 204 0.44 2.65 19.75
N ARG A 205 -0.28 3.53 19.03
CA ARG A 205 -1.60 3.25 18.47
C ARG A 205 -1.53 2.70 17.05
N VAL A 206 -0.40 2.88 16.34
CA VAL A 206 -0.12 2.16 15.10
C VAL A 206 0.35 0.76 15.48
N ALA A 207 -0.51 -0.23 15.25
CA ALA A 207 -0.25 -1.64 15.56
C ALA A 207 0.65 -2.30 14.50
N ALA A 208 0.43 -1.98 13.22
CA ALA A 208 1.22 -2.54 12.12
C ALA A 208 1.42 -1.54 10.98
N VAL A 209 2.56 -1.67 10.30
CA VAL A 209 2.91 -0.98 9.05
C VAL A 209 3.18 -2.04 7.98
N VAL A 210 2.44 -2.04 6.88
CA VAL A 210 2.62 -3.05 5.81
C VAL A 210 2.77 -2.36 4.46
N VAL A 211 3.91 -2.56 3.81
CA VAL A 211 4.24 -1.88 2.54
C VAL A 211 4.67 -2.88 1.46
N TYR A 212 4.35 -2.56 0.22
CA TYR A 212 4.62 -3.40 -0.96
C TYR A 212 5.38 -2.58 -2.01
N GLY A 213 6.45 -3.14 -2.56
CA GLY A 213 7.24 -2.48 -3.61
C GLY A 213 7.78 -1.13 -3.16
N ASN A 214 8.41 -1.09 -1.98
CA ASN A 214 8.78 0.16 -1.31
C ASN A 214 10.07 0.79 -1.91
N PRO A 215 10.03 2.05 -2.40
CA PRO A 215 11.19 2.80 -2.87
C PRO A 215 12.37 2.96 -1.88
N LEU A 216 12.17 2.79 -0.57
CA LEU A 216 13.29 2.73 0.39
C LEU A 216 14.31 1.66 0.01
N GLY A 217 13.88 0.59 -0.68
CA GLY A 217 14.76 -0.46 -1.16
C GLY A 217 15.83 0.04 -2.14
N ILE A 218 15.61 1.14 -2.87
CA ILE A 218 16.63 1.79 -3.71
C ILE A 218 17.86 2.18 -2.87
N GLY A 219 17.62 2.65 -1.65
CA GLY A 219 18.66 2.95 -0.66
C GLY A 219 19.16 1.73 0.12
N ARG A 220 18.75 0.51 -0.27
CA ARG A 220 18.95 -0.76 0.45
C ARG A 220 18.41 -0.74 1.87
N GLN A 221 17.27 -0.06 2.07
CA GLN A 221 16.60 0.04 3.35
C GLN A 221 15.21 -0.58 3.30
N THR A 222 14.76 -1.02 4.46
CA THR A 222 13.37 -1.39 4.75
C THR A 222 12.92 -0.59 5.98
N ILE A 223 11.61 -0.49 6.22
CA ILE A 223 11.11 0.18 7.43
C ILE A 223 11.64 -0.54 8.68
N GLU A 224 11.73 -1.87 8.63
CA GLU A 224 12.25 -2.75 9.68
C GLU A 224 13.65 -2.35 10.14
N THR A 225 14.50 -1.90 9.21
CA THR A 225 15.88 -1.51 9.50
C THR A 225 16.07 -0.01 9.68
N ALA A 226 15.19 0.81 9.12
CA ALA A 226 15.35 2.26 9.07
C ALA A 226 14.60 3.01 10.19
N SER A 227 13.60 2.38 10.82
CA SER A 227 12.79 3.01 11.88
C SER A 227 12.90 2.23 13.18
N GLU A 228 13.43 2.86 14.22
CA GLU A 228 13.41 2.27 15.58
C GLU A 228 11.97 2.12 16.11
N LEU A 229 11.13 3.12 15.85
CA LEU A 229 9.77 3.20 16.40
C LEU A 229 8.75 2.31 15.69
N TYR A 230 8.90 2.15 14.37
CA TYR A 230 7.97 1.38 13.55
C TYR A 230 8.54 0.05 13.04
N GLY A 231 9.87 -0.11 13.01
CA GLY A 231 10.51 -1.32 12.52
C GLY A 231 10.03 -2.63 13.17
N PRO A 232 9.88 -2.71 14.51
CA PRO A 232 9.39 -3.92 15.19
C PRO A 232 7.95 -4.35 14.83
N LYS A 233 7.21 -3.48 14.16
CA LYS A 233 5.83 -3.67 13.72
C LYS A 233 5.62 -3.39 12.24
N ALA A 234 6.70 -3.35 11.48
CA ALA A 234 6.68 -3.17 10.04
C ALA A 234 6.88 -4.50 9.32
N LYS A 235 6.29 -4.59 8.12
CA LYS A 235 6.58 -5.66 7.17
C LYS A 235 6.65 -5.06 5.76
N SER A 236 7.81 -5.16 5.15
CA SER A 236 8.09 -4.74 3.78
C SER A 236 8.11 -5.94 2.84
N PHE A 237 7.25 -5.93 1.83
CA PHE A 237 7.19 -6.95 0.78
C PHE A 237 7.88 -6.44 -0.48
N CYS A 238 8.98 -7.10 -0.84
CA CYS A 238 9.77 -6.82 -2.04
C CYS A 238 9.89 -8.08 -2.89
N ALA A 239 9.12 -8.13 -3.98
CA ALA A 239 9.16 -9.26 -4.90
C ALA A 239 10.54 -9.34 -5.57
N THR A 240 11.05 -10.55 -5.77
CA THR A 240 12.38 -10.74 -6.39
C THR A 240 12.42 -10.13 -7.79
N GLY A 241 13.36 -9.20 -7.99
CA GLY A 241 13.54 -8.48 -9.25
C GLY A 241 12.70 -7.22 -9.42
N ASP A 242 11.92 -6.82 -8.39
CA ASP A 242 11.23 -5.53 -8.36
C ASP A 242 12.24 -4.37 -8.34
N PRO A 243 12.32 -3.56 -9.41
CA PRO A 243 13.29 -2.47 -9.51
C PRO A 243 13.07 -1.37 -8.46
N VAL A 244 11.85 -1.20 -7.98
CA VAL A 244 11.52 -0.17 -6.97
C VAL A 244 12.09 -0.54 -5.61
N CYS A 245 12.33 -1.82 -5.35
CA CYS A 245 13.00 -2.30 -4.14
C CYS A 245 14.53 -2.28 -4.24
N GLY A 246 15.12 -1.63 -5.25
CA GLY A 246 16.58 -1.50 -5.41
C GLY A 246 17.28 -2.75 -5.96
N GLY A 247 16.52 -3.71 -6.51
CA GLY A 247 17.06 -4.94 -7.08
C GLY A 247 16.40 -5.32 -8.41
N GLY A 248 17.21 -5.45 -9.47
CA GLY A 248 16.76 -5.97 -10.76
C GLY A 248 16.04 -4.95 -11.65
N GLY A 249 15.41 -5.46 -12.71
CA GLY A 249 14.70 -4.67 -13.72
C GLY A 249 13.39 -5.32 -14.16
N ASN A 250 12.85 -6.25 -13.35
CA ASN A 250 11.66 -7.00 -13.68
C ASN A 250 10.42 -6.26 -13.18
N PHE A 251 9.88 -5.40 -14.03
CA PHE A 251 8.70 -4.66 -13.66
C PHE A 251 7.45 -5.54 -13.45
N ALA A 252 7.39 -6.72 -14.08
CA ALA A 252 6.30 -7.67 -13.80
C ALA A 252 6.32 -8.18 -12.36
N ALA A 253 7.48 -8.16 -11.68
CA ALA A 253 7.60 -8.42 -10.25
C ALA A 253 6.96 -7.30 -9.41
N HIS A 254 7.13 -6.04 -9.80
CA HIS A 254 6.47 -4.91 -9.13
C HIS A 254 4.94 -4.98 -9.19
N LEU A 255 4.39 -5.61 -10.23
CA LEU A 255 2.94 -5.87 -10.35
C LEU A 255 2.51 -7.22 -9.77
N ALA A 256 3.44 -8.03 -9.27
CA ALA A 256 3.15 -9.40 -8.84
C ALA A 256 2.42 -9.48 -7.49
N TYR A 257 2.48 -8.42 -6.67
CA TYR A 257 1.86 -8.39 -5.34
C TYR A 257 0.36 -8.76 -5.32
N LEU A 258 -0.34 -8.51 -6.43
CA LEU A 258 -1.76 -8.86 -6.57
C LEU A 258 -2.02 -10.38 -6.60
N ARG A 259 -1.00 -11.20 -6.85
CA ARG A 259 -1.15 -12.63 -7.16
C ARG A 259 -0.07 -13.53 -6.56
N ASN A 260 0.99 -12.98 -5.98
CA ASN A 260 2.12 -13.76 -5.45
C ASN A 260 1.93 -14.23 -4.00
N GLY A 261 0.78 -13.90 -3.37
CA GLY A 261 0.45 -14.30 -1.99
C GLY A 261 0.89 -13.30 -0.92
N ASP A 262 1.72 -12.30 -1.25
CA ASP A 262 2.26 -11.35 -0.28
C ASP A 262 1.17 -10.57 0.45
N VAL A 263 0.07 -10.24 -0.23
CA VAL A 263 -1.06 -9.53 0.40
C VAL A 263 -1.67 -10.33 1.55
N GLY A 264 -1.78 -11.66 1.41
CA GLY A 264 -2.27 -12.53 2.47
C GLY A 264 -1.33 -12.53 3.67
N LEU A 265 -0.02 -12.70 3.42
CA LEU A 265 1.01 -12.66 4.45
C LEU A 265 1.04 -11.31 5.19
N GLY A 266 0.79 -10.20 4.48
CA GLY A 266 0.71 -8.88 5.07
C GLY A 266 -0.52 -8.71 5.97
N ALA A 267 -1.67 -9.26 5.56
CA ALA A 267 -2.87 -9.27 6.39
C ALA A 267 -2.68 -10.08 7.68
N GLU A 268 -2.11 -11.28 7.57
CA GLU A 268 -1.79 -12.15 8.71
C GLU A 268 -0.83 -11.47 9.68
N PHE A 269 0.25 -10.87 9.16
CA PHE A 269 1.19 -10.11 9.96
C PHE A 269 0.50 -8.96 10.71
N ALA A 270 -0.31 -8.15 10.03
CA ALA A 270 -0.98 -7.02 10.63
C ALA A 270 -2.01 -7.46 11.69
N ALA A 271 -2.77 -8.51 11.42
CA ALA A 271 -3.73 -9.09 12.37
C ALA A 271 -3.04 -9.61 13.64
N GLY A 272 -1.86 -10.21 13.50
CA GLY A 272 -1.05 -10.70 14.63
C GLY A 272 -0.40 -9.61 15.49
N LYS A 273 -0.48 -8.34 15.09
CA LYS A 273 0.03 -7.18 15.85
C LYS A 273 -1.06 -6.41 16.59
N LEU A 274 -2.32 -6.70 16.29
CA LEU A 274 -3.51 -6.03 16.85
C LEU A 274 -3.95 -6.65 18.16
#